data_AF-A0A2S3UQW9-F1
#
_entry.id   AF-A0A2S3UQW9-F1
#
_cell.length_a   1.000
_cell.length_b   1.000
_cell.length_c   1.000
_cell.angle_alpha   90.00
_cell.angle_beta   90.00
_cell.angle_gamma   90.00
#
_symmetry.space_group_name_H-M   'P 1'
#
loop_
_entity.id
_entity.type
_entity.pdbx_description
1 polymer ?
#
loop_
_entity_poly.entity_id
_entity_poly.type
_entity_poly.pdbx_seq_one_letter_code
_entity_poly.pdbx_strand_id
1 'polypeptide(L)'
;MKRLIAFLVFAIATSGSLTGAALGQSDFYIRSHYSNGGFTGSHEILSEPKEGYYEARYCDLTFWVSSSTVAWTEEQAAAGQSLVVEEDNGAISRTSRKIVCDNYKAFATLDDLGLKPAEIDKIRGTGDTLDMKSSRIRTIRDAFKQYK
;
A
#
# COMPACT_ATOMS: atom_id res chain seq x y z
N MET A 1 -70.39 8.31 -4.09
CA MET A 1 -69.05 8.86 -4.46
C MET A 1 -68.55 9.74 -3.33
N LYS A 2 -67.49 9.33 -2.63
CA LYS A 2 -66.46 10.17 -1.95
C LYS A 2 -65.61 9.23 -1.10
N ARG A 3 -64.41 8.91 -1.60
CA ARG A 3 -63.44 7.99 -0.99
C ARG A 3 -62.75 8.69 0.18
N LEU A 4 -62.68 8.02 1.32
CA LEU A 4 -61.89 8.42 2.48
C LEU A 4 -60.41 8.28 2.12
N ILE A 5 -59.68 9.39 2.10
CA ILE A 5 -58.22 9.41 1.89
C ILE A 5 -57.58 9.30 3.28
N ALA A 6 -57.03 8.12 3.58
CA ALA A 6 -56.19 7.91 4.75
C ALA A 6 -54.82 8.55 4.52
N PHE A 7 -54.46 9.52 5.35
CA PHE A 7 -53.12 10.10 5.40
C PHE A 7 -52.18 9.13 6.14
N LEU A 8 -51.31 8.45 5.39
CA LEU A 8 -50.23 7.64 5.94
C LEU A 8 -48.98 8.53 6.09
N VAL A 9 -48.75 9.07 7.28
CA VAL A 9 -47.52 9.79 7.62
C VAL A 9 -46.42 8.75 7.88
N PHE A 10 -45.63 8.45 6.85
CA PHE A 10 -44.44 7.62 6.99
C PHE A 10 -43.28 8.50 7.49
N ALA A 11 -43.08 8.54 8.81
CA ALA A 11 -41.93 9.19 9.42
C ALA A 11 -40.67 8.39 9.10
N ILE A 12 -39.91 8.85 8.10
CA ILE A 12 -38.59 8.29 7.78
C ILE A 12 -37.65 8.69 8.92
N ALA A 13 -37.39 7.75 9.83
CA ALA A 13 -36.31 7.87 10.80
C ALA A 13 -34.98 7.83 10.04
N THR A 14 -34.42 8.99 9.73
CA THR A 14 -33.05 9.11 9.23
C THR A 14 -32.10 8.72 10.35
N SER A 15 -31.69 7.46 10.38
CA SER A 15 -30.53 7.01 11.16
C SER A 15 -29.30 7.70 10.61
N GLY A 16 -28.87 8.78 11.27
CA GLY A 16 -27.60 9.42 11.00
C GLY A 16 -26.47 8.47 11.39
N SER A 17 -25.96 7.70 10.43
CA SER A 17 -24.71 6.99 10.59
C SER A 17 -23.59 8.01 10.63
N LEU A 18 -23.09 8.34 11.82
CA LEU A 18 -21.80 9.00 11.99
C LEU A 18 -20.73 8.06 11.45
N THR A 19 -20.33 8.24 10.19
CA THR A 19 -19.11 7.67 9.66
C THR A 19 -17.97 8.30 10.44
N GLY A 20 -17.38 7.55 11.37
CA GLY A 20 -16.17 7.98 12.06
C GLY A 20 -15.12 8.34 11.02
N ALA A 21 -14.56 9.55 11.11
CA ALA A 21 -13.38 9.90 10.34
C ALA A 21 -12.31 8.86 10.65
N ALA A 22 -11.88 8.12 9.64
CA ALA A 22 -10.75 7.20 9.73
C ALA A 22 -9.49 8.05 9.94
N LEU A 23 -9.24 8.46 11.18
CA LEU A 23 -8.01 9.11 11.59
C LEU A 23 -6.95 8.02 11.71
N GLY A 24 -6.23 7.74 10.63
CA GLY A 24 -5.09 6.81 10.66
C GLY A 24 -4.86 5.97 9.41
N GLN A 25 -5.29 6.41 8.23
CA GLN A 25 -4.75 5.87 6.97
C GLN A 25 -3.58 6.77 6.61
N SER A 26 -2.38 6.22 6.39
CA SER A 26 -1.30 7.08 5.90
C SER A 26 -1.70 7.69 4.57
N ASP A 27 -1.46 8.98 4.43
CA ASP A 27 -1.75 9.72 3.21
C ASP A 27 -0.66 9.50 2.16
N PHE A 28 0.42 8.77 2.45
CA PHE A 28 1.56 8.64 1.54
C PHE A 28 1.77 7.23 1.00
N TYR A 29 1.95 7.14 -0.31
CA TYR A 29 2.15 5.89 -1.03
C TYR A 29 3.29 6.00 -2.02
N ILE A 30 4.16 5.00 -2.06
CA ILE A 30 5.01 4.77 -3.22
C ILE A 30 4.18 4.00 -4.26
N ARG A 31 4.10 4.51 -5.47
CA ARG A 31 3.42 3.86 -6.60
C ARG A 31 4.40 3.54 -7.70
N SER A 32 4.14 2.42 -8.36
CA SER A 32 4.92 1.98 -9.51
C SER A 32 4.06 1.91 -10.77
N HIS A 33 4.67 2.29 -11.89
CA HIS A 33 4.05 2.32 -13.21
C HIS A 33 4.98 1.72 -14.25
N TYR A 34 4.40 1.00 -15.21
CA TYR A 34 5.08 0.62 -16.44
C TYR A 34 5.47 1.87 -17.25
N SER A 35 6.39 1.70 -18.20
CA SER A 35 6.79 2.76 -19.14
C SER A 35 5.65 3.32 -19.99
N ASN A 36 4.55 2.56 -20.16
CA ASN A 36 3.33 3.02 -20.83
C ASN A 36 2.34 3.75 -19.89
N GLY A 37 2.73 4.02 -18.63
CA GLY A 37 1.91 4.66 -17.61
C GLY A 37 0.97 3.73 -16.83
N GLY A 38 0.87 2.45 -17.21
CA GLY A 38 0.02 1.48 -16.54
C GLY A 38 0.46 1.22 -15.09
N PHE A 39 -0.47 1.28 -14.15
CA PHE A 39 -0.21 1.04 -12.72
C PHE A 39 0.15 -0.42 -12.45
N THR A 40 1.18 -0.66 -11.63
CA THR A 40 1.64 -2.02 -11.28
C THR A 40 1.46 -2.36 -9.81
N GLY A 41 1.60 -1.37 -8.91
CA GLY A 41 1.46 -1.59 -7.49
C GLY A 41 1.72 -0.34 -6.67
N SER A 42 1.33 -0.40 -5.39
CA SER A 42 1.57 0.68 -4.44
C SER A 42 1.82 0.15 -3.04
N HIS A 43 2.73 0.79 -2.32
CA HIS A 43 3.04 0.50 -0.92
C HIS A 43 2.85 1.75 -0.07
N GLU A 44 2.19 1.59 1.07
CA GLU A 44 2.02 2.65 2.06
C GLU A 44 3.35 2.95 2.76
N ILE A 45 3.63 4.23 2.96
CA ILE A 45 4.76 4.75 3.74
C ILE A 45 4.23 5.73 4.77
N LEU A 46 4.90 5.89 5.91
CA LEU A 46 4.36 6.67 7.03
C LEU A 46 5.07 8.01 7.14
N SER A 47 4.35 9.04 7.57
CA SER A 47 4.91 10.34 7.96
C SER A 47 5.36 10.40 9.41
N GLU A 48 5.17 9.30 10.16
CA GLU A 48 5.55 9.19 11.57
C GLU A 48 6.28 7.86 11.84
N PRO A 49 7.18 7.82 12.84
CA PRO A 49 7.86 6.58 13.23
C PRO A 49 6.90 5.49 13.67
N LYS A 50 7.20 4.25 13.28
CA LYS A 50 6.49 3.05 13.71
C LYS A 50 7.48 1.91 13.93
N GLU A 51 7.21 1.08 14.93
CA GLU A 51 8.02 -0.12 15.18
C GLU A 51 8.09 -1.01 13.93
N GLY A 52 9.31 -1.45 13.58
CA GLY A 52 9.58 -2.25 12.39
C GLY A 52 9.66 -1.47 11.08
N TYR A 53 9.56 -0.14 11.12
CA TYR A 53 9.78 0.75 9.99
C TYR A 53 11.10 1.52 10.18
N TYR A 54 11.72 1.83 9.06
CA TYR A 54 13.03 2.47 8.96
C TYR A 54 12.88 3.85 8.35
N GLU A 55 13.67 4.80 8.83
CA GLU A 55 13.72 6.14 8.27
C GLU A 55 14.31 6.09 6.85
N ALA A 56 13.60 6.67 5.89
CA ALA A 56 14.05 6.81 4.50
C ALA A 56 13.74 8.23 4.02
N ARG A 57 14.68 8.81 3.28
CA ARG A 57 14.51 10.14 2.70
C ARG A 57 14.20 10.02 1.21
N TYR A 58 13.04 10.52 0.80
CA TYR A 58 12.62 10.59 -0.59
C TYR A 58 12.52 12.04 -1.00
N CYS A 59 13.37 12.45 -1.95
CA CYS A 59 13.58 13.86 -2.26
C CYS A 59 13.98 14.62 -0.97
N ASP A 60 13.15 15.56 -0.51
CA ASP A 60 13.40 16.37 0.70
C ASP A 60 12.49 15.98 1.89
N LEU A 61 11.78 14.86 1.77
CA LEU A 61 10.82 14.40 2.78
C LEU A 61 11.32 13.13 3.46
N THR A 62 11.17 13.10 4.78
CA THR A 62 11.46 11.92 5.60
C THR A 62 10.19 11.10 5.77
N PHE A 63 10.29 9.81 5.51
CA PHE A 63 9.23 8.83 5.71
C PHE A 63 9.75 7.63 6.49
N TRP A 64 8.83 6.85 7.03
CA TRP A 64 9.10 5.57 7.65
C TRP A 64 8.57 4.46 6.76
N VAL A 65 9.46 3.53 6.38
CA VAL A 65 9.18 2.46 5.41
C VAL A 65 9.57 1.10 5.95
N SER A 66 8.84 0.05 5.59
CA SER A 66 9.27 -1.31 5.89
C SER A 66 10.40 -1.74 4.95
N SER A 67 11.26 -2.63 5.43
CA SER A 67 12.31 -3.24 4.59
C SER A 67 11.73 -3.99 3.38
N SER A 68 10.53 -4.57 3.51
CA SER A 68 9.82 -5.19 2.40
C SER A 68 9.38 -4.18 1.32
N THR A 69 8.99 -2.97 1.71
CA THR A 69 8.66 -1.90 0.76
C THR A 69 9.88 -1.46 -0.01
N VAL A 70 11.02 -1.31 0.67
CA VAL A 70 12.28 -0.94 0.03
C VAL A 70 12.77 -2.03 -0.93
N ALA A 71 12.73 -3.29 -0.52
CA ALA A 71 13.03 -4.41 -1.41
C ALA A 71 12.13 -4.41 -2.66
N TRP A 72 10.83 -4.19 -2.49
CA TRP A 72 9.90 -4.07 -3.61
C TRP A 72 10.24 -2.91 -4.54
N THR A 73 10.63 -1.74 -4.02
CA THR A 73 11.03 -0.60 -4.85
C THR A 73 12.33 -0.86 -5.61
N GLU A 74 13.31 -1.54 -5.02
CA GLU A 74 14.53 -1.99 -5.72
C GLU A 74 14.17 -2.90 -6.90
N GLU A 75 13.26 -3.87 -6.69
CA GLU A 75 12.78 -4.77 -7.75
C GLU A 75 12.05 -4.03 -8.88
N GLN A 76 11.15 -3.09 -8.54
CA GLN A 76 10.43 -2.32 -9.56
C GLN A 76 11.36 -1.42 -10.37
N ALA A 77 12.30 -0.75 -9.70
CA ALA A 77 13.31 0.07 -10.36
C ALA A 77 14.21 -0.77 -11.28
N ALA A 78 14.65 -1.95 -10.83
CA ALA A 78 15.42 -2.89 -11.65
C ALA A 78 14.64 -3.41 -12.86
N ALA A 79 13.32 -3.56 -12.74
CA ALA A 79 12.42 -3.90 -13.84
C ALA A 79 12.13 -2.72 -14.81
N GLY A 80 12.77 -1.56 -14.61
CA GLY A 80 12.60 -0.38 -15.46
C GLY A 80 11.27 0.34 -15.27
N GLN A 81 10.59 0.12 -14.15
CA GLN A 81 9.35 0.83 -13.83
C GLN A 81 9.66 2.22 -13.25
N SER A 82 8.75 3.16 -13.48
CA SER A 82 8.81 4.47 -12.84
C SER A 82 8.12 4.42 -11.48
N LEU A 83 8.78 4.95 -10.45
CA LEU A 83 8.22 5.04 -9.11
C LEU A 83 7.98 6.51 -8.74
N VAL A 84 6.90 6.76 -8.01
CA VAL A 84 6.57 8.08 -7.46
C VAL A 84 6.05 7.95 -6.04
N VAL A 85 6.32 8.94 -5.20
CA VAL A 85 5.61 9.12 -3.92
C VAL A 85 4.42 10.03 -4.18
N GLU A 86 3.23 9.56 -3.82
CA GLU A 86 1.99 10.30 -3.90
C GLU A 86 1.41 10.55 -2.51
N GLU A 87 0.86 11.75 -2.32
CA GLU A 87 -0.01 12.13 -1.22
C GLU A 87 -1.48 11.96 -1.66
N ASP A 88 -2.22 11.11 -0.95
CA ASP A 88 -3.65 10.91 -1.05
C ASP A 88 -4.35 11.85 -0.05
N ASN A 89 -4.91 12.94 -0.56
CA ASN A 89 -5.57 13.97 0.25
C ASN A 89 -7.04 13.61 0.59
N GLY A 90 -7.43 12.34 0.50
CA GLY A 90 -8.77 11.87 0.82
C GLY A 90 -9.86 12.34 -0.17
N ALA A 91 -9.49 12.92 -1.31
CA ALA A 91 -10.44 13.35 -2.30
C ALA A 91 -11.00 12.17 -3.11
N ILE A 92 -12.30 12.27 -3.46
CA ILE A 92 -13.09 11.20 -4.07
C ILE A 92 -12.60 10.80 -5.48
N SER A 93 -11.68 11.56 -6.08
CA SER A 93 -11.16 11.32 -7.44
C SER A 93 -9.70 10.89 -7.47
N ARG A 94 -9.38 9.90 -8.31
CA ARG A 94 -7.99 9.43 -8.55
C ARG A 94 -7.06 10.52 -9.11
N THR A 95 -7.62 11.58 -9.69
CA THR A 95 -6.89 12.75 -10.21
C THR A 95 -6.42 13.72 -9.11
N SER A 96 -6.82 13.49 -7.86
CA SER A 96 -6.53 14.39 -6.74
C SER A 96 -5.25 14.03 -5.97
N ARG A 97 -4.58 12.93 -6.33
CA ARG A 97 -3.30 12.55 -5.73
C ARG A 97 -2.21 13.49 -6.20
N LYS A 98 -1.42 13.97 -5.25
CA LYS A 98 -0.32 14.89 -5.51
C LYS A 98 0.98 14.10 -5.50
N ILE A 99 1.73 14.15 -6.60
CA ILE A 99 3.09 13.60 -6.62
C ILE A 99 3.97 14.52 -5.76
N VAL A 100 4.56 13.98 -4.71
CA VAL A 100 5.46 14.71 -3.81
C VAL A 100 6.93 14.39 -4.06
N CYS A 101 7.22 13.26 -4.71
CA CYS A 101 8.57 12.93 -5.17
C CYS A 101 8.49 12.01 -6.40
N ASP A 102 9.18 12.36 -7.48
CA ASP A 102 9.25 11.59 -8.73
C ASP A 102 10.69 11.15 -9.08
N ASN A 103 11.68 11.57 -8.29
CA ASN A 103 13.07 11.17 -8.47
C ASN A 103 13.36 9.81 -7.82
N TYR A 104 12.84 8.73 -8.42
CA TYR A 104 12.99 7.39 -7.88
C TYR A 104 14.41 6.84 -7.83
N LYS A 105 15.34 7.44 -8.59
CA LYS A 105 16.77 7.08 -8.50
C LYS A 105 17.40 7.47 -7.17
N ALA A 106 16.73 8.35 -6.41
CA ALA A 106 17.14 8.77 -5.08
C ALA A 106 16.35 8.03 -3.98
N PHE A 107 15.61 6.97 -4.31
CA PHE A 107 14.93 6.19 -3.27
C PHE A 107 15.94 5.36 -2.48
N ALA A 108 15.71 5.27 -1.18
CA ALA A 108 16.45 4.44 -0.27
C ALA A 108 16.52 2.98 -0.77
N THR A 109 17.70 2.41 -0.62
CA THR A 109 18.01 0.99 -0.84
C THR A 109 18.01 0.25 0.49
N LEU A 110 18.01 -1.09 0.46
CA LEU A 110 18.12 -1.88 1.69
C LEU A 110 19.41 -1.57 2.46
N ASP A 111 20.47 -1.20 1.74
CA ASP A 111 21.76 -0.82 2.30
C ASP A 111 21.69 0.52 3.07
N ASP A 112 20.72 1.38 2.77
CA ASP A 112 20.50 2.67 3.45
C ASP A 112 19.73 2.53 4.78
N LEU A 113 19.08 1.38 5.03
CA LEU A 113 18.20 1.19 6.20
C LEU A 113 18.94 0.90 7.51
N GLY A 114 20.27 0.77 7.47
CA GLY A 114 21.08 0.41 8.64
C GLY A 114 20.85 -1.03 9.13
N LEU A 115 20.35 -1.90 8.26
CA LEU A 115 20.19 -3.34 8.51
C LEU A 115 21.54 -4.06 8.56
N LYS A 116 21.60 -5.21 9.24
CA LYS A 116 22.82 -6.04 9.17
C LYS A 116 22.93 -6.69 7.78
N PRO A 117 24.14 -6.90 7.24
CA PRO A 117 24.32 -7.54 5.93
C PRO A 117 23.57 -8.87 5.78
N ALA A 118 23.61 -9.72 6.81
CA ALA A 118 22.90 -11.00 6.81
C ALA A 118 21.36 -10.85 6.71
N GLU A 119 20.80 -9.76 7.24
CA GLU A 119 19.36 -9.47 7.11
C GLU A 119 19.03 -9.00 5.70
N ILE A 120 19.88 -8.16 5.11
CA ILE A 120 19.76 -7.71 3.71
C ILE A 120 19.81 -8.91 2.76
N ASP A 121 20.78 -9.81 2.94
CA ASP A 121 20.92 -11.02 2.12
C ASP A 121 19.70 -11.92 2.22
N LYS A 122 19.14 -12.06 3.43
CA LYS A 122 17.90 -12.82 3.66
C LYS A 122 16.70 -12.19 2.96
N ILE A 123 16.59 -10.85 2.97
CA ILE A 123 15.48 -10.13 2.31
C ILE A 123 15.59 -10.24 0.78
N ARG A 124 16.80 -10.07 0.23
CA ARG A 124 17.07 -10.23 -1.21
C ARG A 124 16.98 -11.69 -1.69
N GLY A 125 16.87 -12.65 -0.76
CA GLY A 125 16.82 -14.08 -1.07
C GLY A 125 18.18 -14.66 -1.51
N THR A 126 19.27 -13.94 -1.25
CA THR A 126 20.65 -14.33 -1.56
C THR A 126 21.29 -15.14 -0.42
N GLY A 127 20.77 -15.00 0.80
CA GLY A 127 21.19 -15.77 1.98
C GLY A 127 20.45 -17.11 2.06
N ASP A 128 21.19 -18.20 1.95
CA ASP A 128 20.77 -19.61 2.07
C ASP A 128 19.48 -19.99 1.34
N THR A 129 19.69 -20.51 0.14
CA THR A 129 18.76 -21.36 -0.60
C THR A 129 18.04 -22.35 0.31
N LEU A 130 16.69 -22.35 0.20
CA LEU A 130 15.80 -23.48 0.49
C LEU A 130 15.40 -23.73 1.96
N ASP A 131 14.76 -22.78 2.65
CA ASP A 131 13.83 -23.21 3.70
C ASP A 131 12.72 -22.22 4.06
N MET A 132 11.72 -22.00 3.18
CA MET A 132 10.37 -21.62 3.61
C MET A 132 9.38 -21.51 2.43
N LYS A 133 8.14 -21.93 2.67
CA LYS A 133 6.90 -21.75 1.84
C LYS A 133 6.42 -22.89 0.94
N SER A 134 7.02 -24.09 0.99
CA SER A 134 6.35 -25.25 0.37
C SER A 134 5.06 -25.68 1.10
N SER A 135 4.85 -25.30 2.37
CA SER A 135 3.69 -25.75 3.15
C SER A 135 2.41 -24.95 2.85
N ARG A 136 2.42 -23.61 2.99
CA ARG A 136 1.19 -22.80 2.88
C ARG A 136 0.57 -22.79 1.48
N ILE A 137 1.39 -22.63 0.44
CA ILE A 137 0.90 -22.64 -0.95
C ILE A 137 0.37 -24.02 -1.33
N ARG A 138 1.00 -25.11 -0.84
CA ARG A 138 0.46 -26.47 -0.99
C ARG A 138 -0.88 -26.63 -0.27
N THR A 139 -1.00 -26.17 0.98
CA THR A 139 -2.25 -26.23 1.74
C THR A 139 -3.39 -25.52 1.02
N ILE A 140 -3.15 -24.32 0.50
CA ILE A 140 -4.15 -23.58 -0.28
C ILE A 140 -4.53 -24.39 -1.53
N ARG A 141 -3.56 -24.84 -2.31
CA ARG A 141 -3.80 -25.64 -3.52
C ARG A 141 -4.61 -26.91 -3.22
N ASP A 142 -4.30 -27.61 -2.14
CA ASP A 142 -4.97 -28.87 -1.79
C ASP A 142 -6.41 -28.61 -1.29
N ALA A 143 -6.68 -27.48 -0.62
CA ALA A 143 -8.03 -27.06 -0.22
C ALA A 143 -8.97 -26.75 -1.41
N PHE A 144 -8.43 -26.41 -2.59
CA PHE A 144 -9.23 -26.16 -3.80
C PHE A 144 -9.44 -27.41 -4.67
N LYS A 145 -8.73 -28.53 -4.42
CA LYS A 145 -8.93 -29.79 -5.17
C LYS A 145 -10.23 -30.51 -4.85
N GLN A 146 -10.84 -30.22 -3.70
CA GLN A 146 -12.06 -30.88 -3.23
C GLN A 146 -13.36 -30.30 -3.82
N TYR A 147 -13.27 -29.17 -4.54
CA TYR A 147 -14.38 -28.61 -5.31
C TYR A 147 -14.27 -29.10 -6.75
N LYS A 148 -14.83 -30.28 -7.04
CA LYS A 148 -14.95 -30.85 -8.38
C LYS A 148 -16.40 -31.13 -8.70
#